data_AF-A0A0L8HEU9-F1
#
_entry.id   AF-A0A0L8HEU9-F1
#
_cell.length_a   1.000
_cell.length_b   1.000
_cell.length_c   1.000
_cell.angle_alpha   90.00
_cell.angle_beta   90.00
_cell.angle_gamma   90.00
#
_symmetry.space_group_name_H-M   'P 1'
#
loop_
_entity.id
_entity.type
_entity.pdbx_description
1 polymer ?
#
loop_
_entity_poly.entity_id
_entity_poly.type
_entity_poly.pdbx_seq_one_letter_code
_entity_poly.pdbx_strand_id
1 'polypeptide(L)'
;MPQRSLRHQLGMILVFFLLVTSHSLACGPGRGPGKRRGPRKRTPLVFKQHIPNVSENTVGASGIHEGKITKPDPRFKEMVTNLNPNIVFRDEEENNEDRVMSK
;
A
#
# COMPACT_ATOMS: atom_id res chain seq x y z
N MET A 1 -21.11 64.94 -38.60
CA MET A 1 -20.22 64.56 -37.47
C MET A 1 -20.70 63.32 -36.68
N PRO A 2 -21.01 62.13 -37.26
CA PRO A 2 -21.36 60.93 -36.46
C PRO A 2 -20.23 59.89 -36.33
N GLN A 3 -19.20 59.93 -37.18
CA GLN A 3 -18.22 58.84 -37.28
C GLN A 3 -17.24 58.71 -36.10
N ARG A 4 -16.92 59.81 -35.39
CA ARG A 4 -16.07 59.74 -34.19
C ARG A 4 -16.78 59.03 -33.03
N SER A 5 -18.06 59.33 -32.82
CA SER A 5 -18.89 58.69 -31.78
C SER A 5 -18.98 57.17 -31.97
N LEU A 6 -19.24 56.71 -33.21
CA LEU A 6 -19.33 55.28 -33.51
C LEU A 6 -18.01 54.52 -33.30
N ARG A 7 -16.88 55.16 -33.64
CA ARG A 7 -15.54 54.60 -33.38
C ARG A 7 -15.23 54.49 -31.89
N HIS A 8 -15.65 55.48 -31.10
CA HIS A 8 -15.51 55.42 -29.64
C HIS A 8 -16.40 54.35 -29.03
N GLN A 9 -17.66 54.22 -29.48
CA GLN A 9 -18.58 53.17 -29.04
C GLN A 9 -18.04 51.76 -29.33
N LEU A 10 -17.56 51.51 -30.56
CA LEU A 10 -16.92 50.24 -30.93
C LEU A 10 -15.64 49.97 -30.11
N GLY A 11 -14.83 51.00 -29.87
CA GLY A 11 -13.64 50.88 -29.02
C GLY A 11 -13.99 50.49 -27.58
N MET A 12 -15.03 51.11 -27.00
CA MET A 12 -15.48 50.80 -25.65
C MET A 12 -16.04 49.37 -25.54
N ILE A 13 -16.79 48.92 -26.54
CA ILE A 13 -17.32 47.55 -26.60
C ILE A 13 -16.17 46.53 -26.69
N LEU A 14 -15.15 46.79 -27.51
CA LEU A 14 -13.96 45.93 -27.62
C LEU A 14 -13.19 45.84 -26.29
N VAL A 15 -12.97 46.98 -25.63
CA VAL A 15 -12.30 47.03 -24.33
C VAL A 15 -13.09 46.26 -23.26
N PHE A 16 -14.42 46.45 -23.23
CA PHE A 16 -15.29 45.70 -22.33
C PHE A 16 -15.24 44.19 -22.59
N PHE A 17 -15.27 43.77 -23.86
CA PHE A 17 -15.16 42.36 -24.24
C PHE A 17 -13.83 41.74 -23.81
N LEU A 18 -12.71 42.44 -23.97
CA LEU A 18 -11.38 41.99 -23.54
C LEU A 18 -11.27 41.86 -22.01
N LEU A 19 -11.87 42.79 -21.26
CA LEU A 19 -11.89 42.74 -19.79
C LEU A 19 -12.72 41.57 -19.24
N VAL A 20 -13.81 41.22 -19.91
CA VAL A 20 -14.69 40.13 -19.47
C VAL A 20 -14.13 38.75 -19.86
N THR A 21 -13.43 38.65 -21.00
CA THR A 21 -12.91 37.36 -21.52
C THR A 21 -11.51 36.98 -21.03
N SER A 22 -10.75 37.89 -20.40
CA SER A 22 -9.40 37.59 -19.89
C SER A 22 -9.35 36.48 -18.84
N HIS A 23 -10.48 36.21 -18.17
CA HIS A 23 -10.57 35.21 -17.09
C HIS A 23 -10.96 33.81 -17.58
N SER A 24 -11.46 33.65 -18.82
CA SER A 24 -11.98 32.37 -19.31
C SER A 24 -10.95 31.49 -20.04
N LEU A 25 -9.72 31.97 -20.23
CA LEU A 25 -8.63 31.26 -20.91
C LEU A 25 -7.40 31.00 -20.02
N ALA A 26 -7.47 31.28 -18.72
CA ALA A 26 -6.39 30.92 -17.81
C ALA A 26 -6.45 29.40 -17.53
N CYS A 27 -5.53 28.63 -18.10
CA CYS A 27 -5.30 27.25 -17.69
C CYS A 27 -5.03 27.23 -16.17
N GLY A 28 -5.87 26.51 -15.41
CA GLY A 28 -5.63 26.27 -13.97
C GLY A 28 -4.27 25.60 -13.72
N PRO A 29 -3.81 25.50 -12.46
CA PRO A 29 -2.51 24.92 -12.14
C PRO A 29 -2.38 23.55 -12.82
N GLY A 30 -1.48 23.48 -13.81
CA GLY A 30 -1.31 22.31 -14.65
C GLY A 30 -0.82 21.09 -13.86
N ARG A 31 -0.64 19.95 -14.53
CA ARG A 31 -0.08 18.75 -13.89
C ARG A 31 1.32 19.09 -13.33
N GLY A 32 1.44 19.21 -12.01
CA GLY A 32 2.69 19.51 -11.34
C GLY A 32 3.73 18.39 -11.54
N PRO A 33 5.02 18.71 -11.53
CA PRO A 33 6.08 17.71 -11.59
C PRO A 33 6.06 16.86 -10.32
N GLY A 34 5.89 15.55 -10.47
CA GLY A 34 5.93 14.62 -9.34
C GLY A 34 5.62 13.20 -9.77
N LYS A 35 6.50 12.26 -9.42
CA LYS A 35 6.23 10.83 -9.59
C LYS A 35 5.87 10.26 -8.22
N ARG A 36 4.65 9.72 -8.09
CA ARG A 36 4.26 8.97 -6.90
C ARG A 36 5.23 7.80 -6.73
N ARG A 37 5.78 7.61 -5.52
CA ARG A 37 6.54 6.41 -5.19
C ARG A 37 5.64 5.20 -5.37
N GLY A 38 6.06 4.27 -6.23
CA GLY A 38 5.34 3.01 -6.39
C GLY A 38 5.38 2.18 -5.11
N PRO A 39 4.43 1.26 -4.93
CA PRO A 39 4.50 0.30 -3.83
C PRO A 39 5.80 -0.52 -3.92
N ARG A 40 6.29 -0.98 -2.78
CA ARG A 40 7.41 -1.94 -2.76
C ARG A 40 6.99 -3.21 -3.52
N LYS A 41 7.85 -3.68 -4.42
CA LYS A 41 7.60 -4.92 -5.17
C LYS A 41 7.71 -6.10 -4.21
N ARG A 42 6.63 -6.90 -4.09
CA ARG A 42 6.64 -8.20 -3.42
C ARG A 42 6.83 -9.26 -4.49
N THR A 43 8.05 -9.76 -4.64
CA THR A 43 8.35 -10.86 -5.57
C THR A 43 7.90 -12.18 -4.95
N PRO A 44 7.09 -13.00 -5.65
CA PRO A 44 6.69 -14.30 -5.13
C PRO A 44 7.91 -15.23 -5.02
N LEU A 45 7.85 -16.18 -4.08
CA LEU A 45 8.83 -17.26 -4.00
C LEU A 45 8.57 -18.26 -5.12
N VAL A 46 9.64 -18.79 -5.71
CA VAL A 46 9.54 -19.92 -6.66
C VAL A 46 9.55 -21.26 -5.91
N PHE A 47 9.15 -22.33 -6.59
CA PHE A 47 9.12 -23.66 -6.00
C PHE A 47 10.49 -24.06 -5.41
N LYS A 48 10.49 -24.54 -4.15
CA LYS A 48 11.68 -24.90 -3.35
C LYS A 48 12.62 -23.74 -2.98
N GLN A 49 12.26 -22.49 -3.25
CA GLN A 49 13.01 -21.33 -2.75
C GLN A 49 12.70 -21.09 -1.26
N HIS A 50 13.71 -20.69 -0.51
CA HIS A 50 13.58 -20.19 0.87
C HIS A 50 14.32 -18.84 1.01
N ILE A 51 13.86 -18.01 1.93
CA ILE A 51 14.49 -16.72 2.27
C ILE A 51 14.68 -16.67 3.79
N PRO A 52 15.90 -16.38 4.29
CA PRO A 52 17.15 -16.20 3.57
C PRO A 52 17.63 -17.48 2.85
N ASN A 53 18.53 -17.37 1.88
CA ASN A 53 19.07 -18.52 1.12
C ASN A 53 20.18 -19.25 1.92
N VAL A 54 19.82 -19.72 3.11
CA VAL A 54 20.64 -20.51 4.03
C VAL A 54 19.76 -21.56 4.69
N SER A 55 20.37 -22.59 5.29
CA SER A 55 19.61 -23.61 6.02
C SER A 55 18.78 -22.99 7.16
N GLU A 56 17.57 -23.52 7.36
CA GLU A 56 16.63 -23.11 8.40
C GLU A 56 17.28 -23.01 9.78
N ASN A 57 18.12 -24.00 10.15
CA ASN A 57 18.70 -24.09 11.48
C ASN A 57 19.98 -23.25 11.68
N THR A 58 20.23 -22.29 10.79
CA THR A 58 21.38 -21.39 10.88
C THR A 58 21.03 -20.18 11.74
N VAL A 59 22.01 -19.60 12.45
CA VAL A 59 21.84 -18.38 13.27
C VAL A 59 21.29 -17.19 12.47
N GLY A 60 21.53 -17.13 11.16
CA GLY A 60 20.98 -16.10 10.27
C GLY A 60 19.54 -16.32 9.81
N ALA A 61 18.90 -17.42 10.24
CA ALA A 61 17.53 -17.82 9.89
C ALA A 61 16.73 -18.12 11.16
N SER A 62 16.24 -19.36 11.35
CA SER A 62 15.41 -19.75 12.50
C SER A 62 16.23 -20.14 13.74
N GLY A 63 17.54 -20.35 13.61
CA GLY A 63 18.40 -20.75 14.73
C GLY A 63 18.38 -22.25 15.05
N ILE A 64 19.01 -22.65 16.14
CA ILE A 64 19.19 -24.07 16.50
C ILE A 64 17.89 -24.63 17.07
N HIS A 65 17.52 -25.84 16.65
CA HIS A 65 16.37 -26.57 17.18
C HIS A 65 16.54 -26.93 18.67
N GLU A 66 15.57 -26.53 19.49
CA GLU A 66 15.59 -26.71 20.96
C GLU A 66 14.99 -28.04 21.46
N GLY A 67 14.57 -28.92 20.57
CA GLY A 67 13.96 -30.21 20.94
C GLY A 67 12.43 -30.23 20.81
N LYS A 68 11.87 -31.43 20.74
CA LYS A 68 10.42 -31.66 20.64
C LYS A 68 9.72 -31.22 21.93
N ILE A 69 8.62 -30.49 21.79
CA ILE A 69 7.72 -30.13 22.89
C ILE A 69 6.54 -31.11 22.88
N THR A 70 6.20 -31.65 24.05
CA THR A 70 5.04 -32.53 24.24
C THR A 70 4.12 -31.94 25.32
N LYS A 71 2.84 -32.34 25.39
CA LYS A 71 1.86 -31.82 26.38
C LYS A 71 2.34 -31.81 27.84
N PRO A 72 3.08 -32.81 28.36
CA PRO A 72 3.60 -32.77 29.73
C PRO A 72 4.85 -31.89 29.91
N ASP A 73 5.48 -31.43 28.82
CA ASP A 73 6.68 -30.58 28.88
C ASP A 73 6.34 -29.23 29.52
N PRO A 74 7.14 -28.74 30.50
CA PRO A 74 6.92 -27.40 31.07
C PRO A 74 6.89 -26.29 30.01
N ARG A 75 7.64 -26.42 28.92
CA ARG A 75 7.65 -25.47 27.80
C ARG A 75 6.31 -25.38 27.07
N PHE A 76 5.48 -26.42 27.15
CA PHE A 76 4.14 -26.38 26.57
C PHE A 76 3.26 -25.30 27.19
N LYS A 77 3.52 -24.91 28.45
CA LYS A 77 2.80 -23.83 29.14
C LYS A 77 3.08 -22.44 28.55
N GLU A 78 4.19 -22.28 27.84
CA GLU A 78 4.58 -21.02 27.18
C GLU A 78 3.93 -20.87 25.80
N MET A 79 3.43 -21.97 25.23
CA MET A 79 2.75 -21.97 23.94
C MET A 79 1.36 -21.33 24.06
N VAL A 80 0.93 -20.66 23.00
CA VAL A 80 -0.32 -19.92 22.93
C VAL A 80 -1.21 -20.49 21.83
N THR A 81 -2.50 -20.61 22.12
CA THR A 81 -3.50 -21.00 21.12
C THR A 81 -3.95 -19.80 20.29
N ASN A 82 -3.79 -19.89 18.97
CA ASN A 82 -4.23 -18.87 18.04
C ASN A 82 -5.72 -19.04 17.67
N LEU A 83 -6.54 -18.05 18.07
CA LEU A 83 -8.00 -18.02 17.84
C LEU A 83 -8.42 -16.93 16.86
N ASN A 84 -7.52 -16.46 15.99
CA ASN A 84 -7.83 -15.41 15.03
C ASN A 84 -8.92 -15.89 14.03
N PRO A 85 -10.08 -15.20 13.94
CA PRO A 85 -11.18 -15.60 13.04
C PRO A 85 -10.82 -15.44 11.54
N ASN A 86 -9.74 -14.73 11.23
CA ASN A 86 -9.27 -14.54 9.85
C ASN A 86 -8.31 -15.65 9.38
N ILE A 87 -8.05 -16.66 10.21
CA ILE A 87 -7.18 -17.78 9.89
C ILE A 87 -8.03 -19.06 9.88
N VAL A 88 -8.06 -19.72 8.73
CA VAL A 88 -8.69 -21.04 8.59
C VAL A 88 -7.63 -22.09 8.87
N PHE A 89 -7.79 -22.80 9.98
CA PHE A 89 -6.95 -23.95 10.33
C PHE A 89 -7.53 -25.21 9.68
N ARG A 90 -6.66 -26.11 9.24
CA ARG A 90 -7.10 -27.35 8.60
C ARG A 90 -7.59 -28.37 9.62
N ASP A 91 -6.82 -28.61 10.69
CA ASP A 91 -7.16 -29.47 11.84
C ASP A 91 -7.74 -30.84 11.40
N GLU A 92 -6.96 -31.60 10.63
CA GLU A 92 -7.35 -32.93 10.15
C GLU A 92 -7.46 -33.94 11.31
N GLU A 93 -6.78 -33.66 12.43
CA GLU A 93 -6.71 -34.50 13.64
C GLU A 93 -7.85 -34.23 14.64
N GLU A 94 -8.70 -33.23 14.39
CA GLU A 94 -9.84 -32.83 15.23
C GLU A 94 -9.48 -32.52 16.70
N ASN A 95 -8.24 -32.08 16.95
CA ASN A 95 -7.71 -31.90 18.30
C ASN A 95 -7.21 -30.49 18.61
N ASN A 96 -7.30 -29.57 17.64
CA ASN A 96 -6.87 -28.18 17.71
C ASN A 96 -5.37 -27.98 17.98
N GLU A 97 -4.52 -28.98 17.73
CA GLU A 97 -3.07 -28.86 17.93
C GLU A 97 -2.42 -27.89 16.93
N ASP A 98 -2.96 -27.79 15.71
CA ASP A 98 -2.57 -26.82 14.67
C ASP A 98 -2.65 -25.34 15.11
N ARG A 99 -3.40 -25.06 16.18
CA ARG A 99 -3.58 -23.71 16.72
C ARG A 99 -2.50 -23.32 17.73
N VAL A 100 -1.79 -24.30 18.29
CA VAL A 100 -0.84 -24.07 19.39
C VAL A 100 0.53 -23.70 18.80
N MET A 101 1.01 -22.49 19.08
CA MET A 101 2.27 -21.94 18.55
C MET A 101 3.01 -21.10 19.58
N SER A 102 4.26 -20.70 19.29
CA SER A 102 4.98 -19.72 20.12
C SER A 102 4.27 -18.36 20.14
N LYS A 103 4.56 -17.54 21.14
CA LYS A 103 4.02 -16.18 21.27
C LYS A 103 4.50 -15.22 20.17
#